data_AF-A0A0A8WMV4-F1
#
_entry.id   AF-A0A0A8WMV4-F1
#
_cell.length_a   1.000
_cell.length_b   1.000
_cell.length_c   1.000
_cell.angle_alpha   90.00
_cell.angle_beta   90.00
_cell.angle_gamma   90.00
#
_symmetry.space_group_name_H-M   'P 1'
#
loop_
_entity.id
_entity.type
_entity.pdbx_description
1 polymer ?
#
loop_
_entity_poly.entity_id
_entity_poly.type
_entity_poly.pdbx_seq_one_letter_code
_entity_poly.pdbx_strand_id
1 'polypeptide(L)'
;MRYVKAAFDYVGSGGKLAPFLKGLRLVNEVTGWFFNIMYSIIVITIGCVVLMLCKISLLKHAAVKIKHSPDELSESSNILLQPHWAILFSVLLLFGSSAAVFTPGKGYVHYFIFLIIPLCSAVSICLYQYYHINGSIINMKHYAIFMLILAASQISHNHKYFFGQELVNKFKQEYTAFNNDEVVSVISSYTSPGDKMSIWGWSFSYYVKSNLVMATRTPMDVFNSGHFKSLQSYFSASYARELEQSKPKIILDTVTPGQFPFIDRAKKRGMHNFPEISRIVARDYFMVQTIKGINVYVLKDKTQNNHKITLGI
;
A
#
# COMPACT_ATOMS: atom_id res chain seq x y z
N MET A 1 -14.57 -12.93 -19.78
CA MET A 1 -15.41 -11.72 -19.93
C MET A 1 -16.18 -11.28 -18.68
N ARG A 2 -16.69 -12.17 -17.82
CA ARG A 2 -17.41 -11.79 -16.57
C ARG A 2 -16.56 -11.01 -15.54
N TYR A 3 -15.26 -11.29 -15.47
CA TYR A 3 -14.31 -10.60 -14.58
C TYR A 3 -14.07 -9.12 -14.97
N VAL A 4 -14.11 -8.83 -16.28
CA VAL A 4 -13.92 -7.47 -16.81
C VAL A 4 -15.20 -6.65 -16.59
N LYS A 5 -16.37 -7.24 -16.83
CA LYS A 5 -17.66 -6.57 -16.60
C LYS A 5 -17.88 -6.23 -15.11
N ALA A 6 -17.55 -7.14 -14.20
CA ALA A 6 -17.63 -6.88 -12.76
C ALA A 6 -16.64 -5.81 -12.25
N ALA A 7 -15.49 -5.65 -12.90
CA ALA A 7 -14.54 -4.58 -12.61
C ALA A 7 -15.04 -3.21 -13.13
N PHE A 8 -15.76 -3.19 -14.25
CA PHE A 8 -16.39 -1.98 -14.78
C PHE A 8 -17.65 -1.56 -13.99
N ASP A 9 -18.46 -2.52 -13.54
CA ASP A 9 -19.66 -2.24 -12.71
C ASP A 9 -19.29 -1.75 -11.29
N TYR A 10 -18.05 -2.00 -10.83
CA TYR A 10 -17.51 -1.48 -9.56
C TYR A 10 -17.14 0.02 -9.62
N VAL A 11 -16.79 0.52 -10.80
CA VAL A 11 -16.54 1.95 -11.03
C VAL A 11 -17.88 2.59 -11.35
N GLY A 12 -18.65 2.88 -10.31
CA GLY A 12 -20.02 3.40 -10.39
C GLY A 12 -20.19 4.46 -11.48
N SER A 13 -21.26 4.30 -12.25
CA SER A 13 -21.73 5.11 -13.38
C SER A 13 -22.18 6.54 -13.00
N GLY A 14 -21.60 7.14 -11.96
CA GLY A 14 -21.89 8.50 -11.53
C GLY A 14 -20.68 9.41 -11.71
N GLY A 15 -20.76 10.32 -12.69
CA GLY A 15 -19.93 11.51 -12.91
C GLY A 15 -18.48 11.45 -12.42
N LYS A 16 -17.53 11.30 -13.35
CA LYS A 16 -16.06 11.11 -13.17
C LYS A 16 -15.35 11.93 -12.08
N LEU A 17 -15.93 13.03 -11.58
CA LEU A 17 -15.34 13.90 -10.57
C LEU A 17 -15.74 13.55 -9.12
N ALA A 18 -16.97 13.11 -8.88
CA ALA A 18 -17.45 12.86 -7.51
C ALA A 18 -16.82 11.60 -6.86
N PRO A 19 -16.67 10.46 -7.57
CA PRO A 19 -15.89 9.33 -7.08
C PRO A 19 -14.41 9.66 -6.91
N PHE A 20 -13.87 10.53 -7.77
CA PHE A 20 -12.48 11.01 -7.68
C PHE A 20 -12.24 11.82 -6.40
N LEU A 21 -13.07 12.82 -6.12
CA LEU A 21 -12.99 13.63 -4.90
C LEU A 21 -13.27 12.79 -3.64
N LYS A 22 -14.21 11.83 -3.72
CA LYS A 22 -14.50 10.89 -2.64
C LYS A 22 -13.33 9.93 -2.39
N GLY A 23 -12.64 9.49 -3.44
CA GLY A 23 -11.41 8.71 -3.35
C GLY A 23 -10.29 9.50 -2.68
N LEU A 24 -10.05 10.75 -3.10
CA LEU A 24 -9.07 11.64 -2.45
C LEU A 24 -9.36 11.81 -0.96
N ARG A 25 -10.62 12.01 -0.58
CA ARG A 25 -11.02 12.13 0.83
C ARG A 25 -10.83 10.84 1.61
N LEU A 26 -11.29 9.69 1.08
CA LEU A 26 -11.20 8.40 1.77
C LEU A 26 -9.75 7.96 1.97
N VAL A 27 -8.89 8.24 1.00
CA VAL A 27 -7.47 7.89 1.11
C VAL A 27 -6.73 8.85 2.06
N ASN A 28 -7.11 10.13 2.10
CA ASN A 28 -6.64 11.09 3.10
C ASN A 28 -7.05 10.68 4.54
N GLU A 29 -8.25 10.12 4.73
CA GLU A 29 -8.74 9.66 6.03
C GLU A 29 -8.04 8.38 6.52
N VAL A 30 -7.60 7.48 5.63
CA VAL A 30 -7.00 6.17 6.01
C VAL A 30 -5.46 6.21 6.06
N THR A 31 -4.82 7.11 5.31
CA THR A 31 -3.34 7.14 5.15
C THR A 31 -2.73 8.54 5.23
N GLY A 32 -3.44 9.45 5.92
CA GLY A 32 -3.23 10.91 5.88
C GLY A 32 -1.79 11.40 5.89
N TRP A 33 -0.86 10.75 6.61
CA TRP A 33 0.55 11.16 6.63
C TRP A 33 1.25 11.11 5.26
N PHE A 34 1.10 10.00 4.52
CA PHE A 34 1.72 9.83 3.20
C PHE A 34 1.04 10.73 2.15
N PHE A 35 -0.28 10.93 2.28
CA PHE A 35 -1.04 11.83 1.41
C PHE A 35 -0.74 13.30 1.67
N ASN A 36 -0.51 13.71 2.91
CA ASN A 36 -0.13 15.08 3.22
C ASN A 36 1.28 15.40 2.68
N ILE A 37 2.19 14.41 2.65
CA ILE A 37 3.50 14.53 1.99
C ILE A 37 3.32 14.69 0.48
N MET A 38 2.58 13.79 -0.15
CA MET A 38 2.36 13.83 -1.60
C MET A 38 1.56 15.05 -2.07
N TYR A 39 0.52 15.43 -1.31
CA TYR A 39 -0.26 16.64 -1.56
C TYR A 39 0.60 17.89 -1.43
N SER A 40 1.49 17.94 -0.42
CA SER A 40 2.48 19.02 -0.32
C SER A 40 3.37 19.06 -1.56
N ILE A 41 3.94 17.93 -1.99
CA ILE A 41 4.76 17.84 -3.22
C ILE A 41 3.98 18.33 -4.46
N ILE A 42 2.71 17.96 -4.60
CA ILE A 42 1.86 18.38 -5.71
C ILE A 42 1.57 19.89 -5.65
N VAL A 43 1.20 20.44 -4.49
CA VAL A 43 0.95 21.87 -4.30
C VAL A 43 2.20 22.70 -4.60
N ILE A 44 3.36 22.23 -4.15
CA ILE A 44 4.67 22.82 -4.46
C ILE A 44 4.89 22.85 -5.97
N THR A 45 4.68 21.71 -6.63
CA THR A 45 4.89 21.57 -8.09
C THR A 45 4.00 22.53 -8.86
N ILE A 46 2.70 22.59 -8.52
CA ILE A 46 1.74 23.48 -9.17
C ILE A 46 2.12 24.95 -8.94
N GLY A 47 2.49 25.33 -7.72
CA GLY A 47 2.92 26.70 -7.40
C GLY A 47 4.15 27.14 -8.21
N CYS A 48 5.16 26.27 -8.32
CA CYS A 48 6.36 26.54 -9.13
C CYS A 48 6.02 26.71 -10.62
N VAL A 49 5.15 25.85 -11.16
CA VAL A 49 4.73 25.91 -12.57
C VAL A 49 3.94 27.18 -12.88
N VAL A 50 2.96 27.56 -12.04
CA VAL A 50 2.13 28.75 -12.24
C VAL A 50 2.96 30.04 -12.21
N LEU A 51 3.87 30.17 -11.23
CA LEU A 51 4.76 31.34 -11.15
C LEU A 51 5.67 31.47 -12.37
N MET A 52 6.17 30.34 -12.88
CA MET A 52 6.99 30.30 -14.09
C MET A 52 6.20 30.72 -15.34
N LEU A 53 4.98 30.20 -15.52
CA LEU A 53 4.12 30.53 -16.67
C LEU A 53 3.71 32.02 -16.68
N CYS A 54 3.30 32.57 -15.53
CA CYS A 54 2.96 33.98 -15.40
C CYS A 54 4.13 34.89 -15.80
N LYS A 55 5.37 34.53 -15.41
CA LYS A 55 6.56 35.33 -15.71
C LYS A 55 7.01 35.18 -17.16
N ILE A 56 6.91 34.00 -17.76
CA ILE A 56 7.18 33.82 -19.20
C ILE A 56 6.20 34.67 -20.03
N SER A 57 4.93 34.75 -19.64
CA SER A 57 3.94 35.61 -20.28
C SER A 57 4.33 37.10 -20.18
N LEU A 58 4.74 37.55 -18.99
CA LEU A 58 5.21 38.93 -18.76
C LEU A 58 6.49 39.25 -19.55
N LEU A 59 7.44 38.33 -19.63
CA LEU A 59 8.69 38.51 -20.37
C LEU A 59 8.46 38.49 -21.88
N LYS A 60 7.54 37.66 -22.40
CA LYS A 60 7.13 37.73 -23.81
C LYS A 60 6.49 39.08 -24.15
N HIS A 61 5.64 39.61 -23.26
CA HIS A 61 5.09 40.95 -23.42
C HIS A 61 6.17 42.05 -23.36
N ALA A 62 7.19 41.90 -22.53
CA ALA A 62 8.32 42.82 -22.47
C ALA A 62 9.27 42.71 -23.68
N ALA A 63 9.52 41.50 -24.18
CA ALA A 63 10.42 41.23 -25.30
C ALA A 63 9.82 41.59 -26.66
N VAL A 64 8.48 41.51 -26.84
CA VAL A 64 7.79 42.08 -28.00
C VAL A 64 8.03 43.59 -28.13
N LYS A 65 8.52 44.25 -27.07
CA LYS A 65 8.88 45.67 -27.04
C LYS A 65 10.33 45.96 -27.42
N ILE A 66 11.19 44.97 -27.61
CA ILE A 66 12.62 45.17 -27.92
C ILE A 66 12.97 44.35 -29.16
N LYS A 67 13.09 45.04 -30.30
CA LYS A 67 13.52 44.47 -31.58
C LYS A 67 15.00 44.83 -31.84
N HIS A 68 15.73 43.89 -32.45
CA HIS A 68 17.14 43.87 -32.90
C HIS A 68 18.17 43.45 -31.82
N SER A 69 19.18 42.61 -32.09
CA SER A 69 19.95 42.31 -33.33
C SER A 69 20.29 40.80 -33.41
N PRO A 70 20.48 40.22 -34.61
CA PRO A 70 20.91 38.82 -34.77
C PRO A 70 22.44 38.75 -34.80
N ASP A 71 23.04 37.89 -33.98
CA ASP A 71 24.26 37.18 -34.35
C ASP A 71 24.34 35.85 -33.58
N GLU A 72 24.54 34.80 -34.37
CA GLU A 72 24.46 33.36 -34.10
C GLU A 72 25.70 32.84 -33.35
N LEU A 73 25.52 32.10 -32.26
CA LEU A 73 25.30 30.63 -32.21
C LEU A 73 26.53 29.80 -32.62
N SER A 74 27.31 29.42 -31.60
CA SER A 74 28.25 28.31 -31.61
C SER A 74 28.21 27.60 -30.24
N GLU A 75 27.11 26.91 -29.95
CA GLU A 75 27.11 25.85 -28.93
C GLU A 75 26.32 24.65 -29.44
N SER A 76 27.05 23.77 -30.11
CA SER A 76 26.59 22.50 -30.62
C SER A 76 26.13 21.59 -29.47
N SER A 77 24.82 21.48 -29.36
CA SER A 77 24.08 20.22 -29.52
C SER A 77 24.41 19.07 -28.57
N ASN A 78 24.07 19.24 -27.30
CA ASN A 78 23.44 18.13 -26.59
C ASN A 78 21.92 18.26 -26.79
N ILE A 79 21.36 17.51 -27.74
CA ILE A 79 19.91 17.50 -28.02
C ILE A 79 19.10 17.17 -26.74
N LEU A 80 19.68 16.40 -25.83
CA LEU A 80 19.13 16.06 -24.51
C LEU A 80 19.14 17.22 -23.49
N LEU A 81 19.91 18.29 -23.73
CA LEU A 81 20.01 19.47 -22.86
C LEU A 81 19.07 20.60 -23.27
N GLN A 82 18.34 20.45 -24.37
CA GLN A 82 17.35 21.45 -24.76
C GLN A 82 16.17 21.41 -23.77
N PRO A 83 15.78 22.56 -23.16
CA PRO A 83 14.81 22.58 -22.06
C PRO A 83 13.44 22.03 -22.47
N HIS A 84 13.07 22.11 -23.74
CA HIS A 84 11.79 21.61 -24.24
C HIS A 84 11.68 20.08 -24.22
N TRP A 85 12.78 19.34 -24.48
CA TRP A 85 12.77 17.87 -24.38
C TRP A 85 12.67 17.41 -22.93
N ALA A 86 13.34 18.10 -22.01
CA ALA A 86 13.23 17.82 -20.58
C ALA A 86 11.80 18.05 -20.07
N ILE A 87 11.15 19.16 -20.45
CA ILE A 87 9.75 19.43 -20.13
C ILE A 87 8.85 18.32 -20.69
N LEU A 88 8.99 18.01 -21.98
CA LEU A 88 8.16 17.01 -22.64
C LEU A 88 8.30 15.65 -21.95
N PHE A 89 9.53 15.22 -21.68
CA PHE A 89 9.81 13.98 -20.95
C PHE A 89 9.15 14.00 -19.56
N SER A 90 9.27 15.08 -18.81
CA SER A 90 8.67 15.21 -17.49
C SER A 90 7.13 15.18 -17.52
N VAL A 91 6.51 15.81 -18.52
CA VAL A 91 5.05 15.77 -18.72
C VAL A 91 4.59 14.36 -19.06
N LEU A 92 5.28 13.69 -19.99
CA LEU A 92 4.97 12.30 -20.36
C LEU A 92 5.15 11.35 -19.18
N LEU A 93 6.22 11.53 -18.40
CA LEU A 93 6.48 10.75 -17.20
C LEU A 93 5.42 10.96 -16.13
N LEU A 94 5.02 12.21 -15.88
CA LEU A 94 3.96 12.54 -14.92
C LEU A 94 2.60 11.98 -15.37
N PHE A 95 2.28 12.08 -16.65
CA PHE A 95 1.07 11.52 -17.23
C PHE A 95 1.06 9.98 -17.12
N GLY A 96 2.14 9.32 -17.52
CA GLY A 96 2.29 7.87 -17.46
C GLY A 96 2.19 7.33 -16.03
N SER A 97 2.88 7.97 -15.07
CA SER A 97 2.78 7.60 -13.66
C SER A 97 1.38 7.86 -13.09
N SER A 98 0.75 8.98 -13.45
CA SER A 98 -0.64 9.24 -13.03
C SER A 98 -1.59 8.18 -13.57
N ALA A 99 -1.45 7.79 -14.84
CA ALA A 99 -2.20 6.69 -15.41
C ALA A 99 -1.93 5.38 -14.64
N ALA A 100 -0.67 5.04 -14.35
CA ALA A 100 -0.33 3.85 -13.57
C ALA A 100 -0.98 3.83 -12.17
N VAL A 101 -1.09 4.99 -11.51
CA VAL A 101 -1.75 5.12 -10.20
C VAL A 101 -3.27 5.02 -10.32
N PHE A 102 -3.87 5.73 -11.27
CA PHE A 102 -5.33 5.93 -11.29
C PHE A 102 -6.09 4.95 -12.19
N THR A 103 -5.50 4.47 -13.29
CA THR A 103 -6.14 3.52 -14.22
C THR A 103 -6.61 2.23 -13.55
N PRO A 104 -5.87 1.63 -12.57
CA PRO A 104 -6.37 0.46 -11.86
C PRO A 104 -7.66 0.71 -11.07
N GLY A 105 -8.00 1.97 -10.76
CA GLY A 105 -9.16 2.32 -9.94
C GLY A 105 -9.06 1.82 -8.50
N LYS A 106 -7.86 1.42 -8.04
CA LYS A 106 -7.62 0.90 -6.70
C LYS A 106 -6.91 1.95 -5.86
N GLY A 107 -7.46 2.24 -4.69
CA GLY A 107 -6.86 3.17 -3.71
C GLY A 107 -5.68 2.58 -2.96
N TYR A 108 -4.80 1.81 -3.62
CA TYR A 108 -3.59 1.30 -2.98
C TYR A 108 -2.59 2.42 -2.83
N VAL A 109 -2.32 2.76 -1.58
CA VAL A 109 -1.49 3.93 -1.22
C VAL A 109 -0.05 3.81 -1.68
N HIS A 110 0.43 2.59 -1.89
CA HIS A 110 1.78 2.36 -2.39
C HIS A 110 1.94 2.74 -3.86
N TYR A 111 0.86 2.81 -4.66
CA TYR A 111 0.97 3.19 -6.07
C TYR A 111 1.46 4.63 -6.24
N PHE A 112 1.15 5.48 -5.28
CA PHE A 112 1.61 6.86 -5.27
C PHE A 112 3.14 7.01 -5.22
N ILE A 113 3.90 5.94 -4.87
CA ILE A 113 5.36 5.94 -5.03
C ILE A 113 5.78 6.22 -6.47
N PHE A 114 4.98 5.82 -7.45
CA PHE A 114 5.21 6.06 -8.88
C PHE A 114 5.16 7.55 -9.26
N LEU A 115 4.58 8.40 -8.41
CA LEU A 115 4.51 9.84 -8.63
C LEU A 115 5.70 10.60 -8.05
N ILE A 116 6.50 10.00 -7.16
CA ILE A 116 7.63 10.68 -6.51
C ILE A 116 8.64 11.17 -7.55
N ILE A 117 9.13 10.27 -8.41
CA ILE A 117 10.12 10.61 -9.43
C ILE A 117 9.57 11.65 -10.43
N PRO A 118 8.39 11.45 -11.06
CA PRO A 118 7.85 12.43 -12.00
C PRO A 118 7.65 13.83 -11.42
N LEU A 119 7.16 13.91 -10.17
CA LEU A 119 6.95 15.19 -9.50
C LEU A 119 8.28 15.87 -9.17
N CYS A 120 9.25 15.14 -8.62
CA CYS A 120 10.58 15.65 -8.37
C CYS A 120 11.24 16.15 -9.66
N SER A 121 11.17 15.38 -10.75
CA SER A 121 11.69 15.78 -12.06
C SER A 121 11.03 17.05 -12.57
N ALA A 122 9.71 17.16 -12.48
CA ALA A 122 8.97 18.36 -12.90
C ALA A 122 9.42 19.60 -12.13
N VAL A 123 9.54 19.48 -10.79
CA VAL A 123 10.04 20.55 -9.92
C VAL A 123 11.47 20.94 -10.29
N SER A 124 12.37 19.97 -10.45
CA SER A 124 13.77 20.21 -10.80
C SER A 124 13.91 20.95 -12.14
N ILE A 125 13.14 20.58 -13.16
CA ILE A 125 13.17 21.25 -14.47
C ILE A 125 12.66 22.69 -14.36
N CYS A 126 11.58 22.92 -13.61
CA CYS A 126 11.06 24.27 -13.39
C CYS A 126 12.10 25.15 -12.67
N LEU A 127 12.76 24.62 -11.64
CA LEU A 127 13.81 25.33 -10.90
C LEU A 127 15.03 25.61 -11.77
N TYR A 128 15.47 24.65 -12.58
CA TYR A 128 16.58 24.81 -13.52
C TYR A 128 16.29 25.91 -14.55
N GLN A 129 15.11 25.89 -15.17
CA GLN A 129 14.72 26.94 -16.12
C GLN A 129 14.62 28.30 -15.46
N TYR A 130 14.05 28.36 -14.25
CA TYR A 130 14.00 29.60 -13.50
C TYR A 130 15.39 30.15 -13.20
N TYR A 131 16.34 29.31 -12.78
CA TYR A 131 17.73 29.71 -12.55
C TYR A 131 18.38 30.25 -13.83
N HIS A 132 18.26 29.50 -14.94
CA HIS A 132 18.88 29.86 -16.20
C HIS A 132 18.31 31.16 -16.79
N ILE A 133 17.02 31.43 -16.64
CA ILE A 133 16.38 32.66 -17.14
C ILE A 133 16.78 33.89 -16.31
N ASN A 134 16.90 33.74 -14.99
CA ASN A 134 17.10 34.89 -14.11
C ASN A 134 18.57 35.21 -13.85
N GLY A 135 19.53 34.34 -14.21
CA GLY A 135 20.99 34.55 -14.05
C GLY A 135 21.47 34.72 -12.60
N SER A 136 20.53 34.87 -11.67
CA SER A 136 20.71 34.94 -10.25
C SER A 136 20.58 33.53 -9.72
N ILE A 137 21.60 33.08 -8.99
CA ILE A 137 21.41 32.06 -7.96
C ILE A 137 20.16 32.48 -7.21
N ILE A 138 19.04 31.76 -7.41
CA ILE A 138 17.88 31.82 -6.52
C ILE A 138 18.52 31.89 -5.15
N ASN A 139 18.48 33.05 -4.50
CA ASN A 139 19.34 33.31 -3.36
C ASN A 139 19.11 32.14 -2.43
N MET A 140 20.10 31.24 -2.27
CA MET A 140 19.88 29.85 -1.85
C MET A 140 19.11 29.79 -0.53
N LYS A 141 19.17 30.89 0.22
CA LYS A 141 18.32 31.27 1.34
C LYS A 141 16.82 31.07 1.09
N HIS A 142 16.22 31.55 0.01
CA HIS A 142 14.78 31.38 -0.27
C HIS A 142 14.40 29.92 -0.53
N TYR A 143 15.24 29.20 -1.28
CA TYR A 143 15.03 27.76 -1.50
C TYR A 143 15.20 26.98 -0.19
N ALA A 144 16.23 27.31 0.60
CA ALA A 144 16.45 26.73 1.91
C ALA A 144 15.30 27.04 2.87
N ILE A 145 14.81 28.28 2.92
CA ILE A 145 13.65 28.69 3.73
C ILE A 145 12.41 27.92 3.30
N PHE A 146 12.16 27.80 1.99
CA PHE A 146 11.03 27.04 1.47
C PHE A 146 11.12 25.56 1.84
N MET A 147 12.27 24.91 1.59
CA MET A 147 12.51 23.53 1.98
C MET A 147 12.42 23.33 3.50
N LEU A 148 12.83 24.32 4.28
CA LEU A 148 12.75 24.29 5.74
C LEU A 148 11.32 24.46 6.24
N ILE A 149 10.49 25.30 5.59
CA ILE A 149 9.05 25.40 5.86
C ILE A 149 8.36 24.07 5.55
N LEU A 150 8.71 23.44 4.43
CA LEU A 150 8.17 22.14 4.05
C LEU A 150 8.58 21.05 5.03
N ALA A 151 9.87 20.96 5.34
CA ALA A 151 10.37 20.03 6.35
C ALA A 151 9.70 20.28 7.71
N ALA A 152 9.60 21.53 8.15
CA ALA A 152 8.93 21.90 9.39
C ALA A 152 7.43 21.55 9.39
N SER A 153 6.73 21.72 8.26
CA SER A 153 5.32 21.34 8.13
C SER A 153 5.15 19.81 8.24
N GLN A 154 6.05 19.05 7.63
CA GLN A 154 6.02 17.58 7.68
C GLN A 154 6.40 17.07 9.06
N ILE A 155 7.42 17.66 9.68
CA ILE A 155 7.84 17.35 11.03
C ILE A 155 6.75 17.71 12.03
N SER A 156 6.10 18.87 11.90
CA SER A 156 4.99 19.30 12.77
C SER A 156 3.77 18.39 12.63
N HIS A 157 3.36 18.08 11.40
CA HIS A 157 2.21 17.20 11.17
C HIS A 157 2.48 15.76 11.64
N ASN A 158 3.70 15.26 11.42
CA ASN A 158 4.09 13.90 11.74
C ASN A 158 4.94 13.79 13.01
N HIS A 159 4.92 14.80 13.89
CA HIS A 159 5.82 14.86 15.06
C HIS A 159 5.68 13.63 15.96
N LYS A 160 4.46 13.06 16.07
CA LYS A 160 4.20 11.83 16.83
C LYS A 160 4.89 10.61 16.23
N TYR A 161 5.11 10.59 14.93
CA TYR A 161 5.83 9.53 14.23
C TYR A 161 7.35 9.73 14.26
N PHE A 162 7.82 10.97 14.13
CA PHE A 162 9.25 11.30 14.15
C PHE A 162 9.85 11.32 15.56
N PHE A 163 9.10 11.81 16.55
CA PHE A 163 9.59 12.03 17.91
C PHE A 163 8.80 11.26 18.97
N GLY A 164 7.63 10.70 18.64
CA GLY A 164 6.93 9.80 19.52
C GLY A 164 7.47 8.37 19.41
N GLN A 165 7.41 7.61 20.49
CA GLN A 165 7.66 6.17 20.43
C GLN A 165 6.57 5.42 19.64
N GLU A 166 5.54 6.08 19.12
CA GLU A 166 4.40 5.43 18.48
C GLU A 166 4.79 4.65 17.23
N LEU A 167 5.71 5.18 16.42
CA LEU A 167 6.24 4.47 15.25
C LEU A 167 7.11 3.28 15.68
N VAL A 168 8.04 3.48 16.63
CA VAL A 168 8.90 2.42 17.16
C VAL A 168 8.08 1.33 17.84
N ASN A 169 7.03 1.70 18.57
CA ASN A 169 6.13 0.77 19.26
C ASN A 169 5.25 0.04 18.26
N LYS A 170 4.75 0.69 17.20
CA LYS A 170 4.05 0.01 16.10
C LYS A 170 4.96 -0.97 15.37
N PHE A 171 6.17 -0.54 14.97
CA PHE A 171 7.15 -1.43 14.34
C PHE A 171 7.57 -2.56 15.28
N LYS A 172 7.79 -2.30 16.56
CA LYS A 172 8.13 -3.31 17.56
C LYS A 172 6.97 -4.28 17.78
N GLN A 173 5.73 -3.79 17.81
CA GLN A 173 4.53 -4.62 17.93
C GLN A 173 4.33 -5.50 16.68
N GLU A 174 4.49 -4.94 15.49
CA GLU A 174 4.44 -5.69 14.23
C GLU A 174 5.61 -6.69 14.16
N TYR A 175 6.84 -6.27 14.45
CA TYR A 175 8.02 -7.13 14.44
C TYR A 175 7.92 -8.28 15.45
N THR A 176 7.45 -8.02 16.68
CA THR A 176 7.22 -9.07 17.69
C THR A 176 6.08 -10.01 17.31
N ALA A 177 5.07 -9.51 16.60
CA ALA A 177 4.03 -10.34 16.00
C ALA A 177 4.58 -11.24 14.87
N PHE A 178 5.49 -10.73 14.03
CA PHE A 178 6.17 -11.49 12.96
C PHE A 178 7.19 -12.51 13.49
N ASN A 179 7.81 -12.22 14.64
CA ASN A 179 8.93 -12.97 15.20
C ASN A 179 8.52 -13.77 16.46
N ASN A 180 7.38 -14.47 16.42
CA ASN A 180 6.92 -15.26 17.55
C ASN A 180 7.36 -16.73 17.45
N ASP A 181 8.57 -17.03 17.93
CA ASP A 181 9.14 -18.38 17.86
C ASP A 181 8.36 -19.40 18.71
N GLU A 182 7.59 -18.95 19.69
CA GLU A 182 6.67 -19.78 20.46
C GLU A 182 5.59 -20.42 19.58
N VAL A 183 5.00 -19.63 18.66
CA VAL A 183 4.01 -20.14 17.69
C VAL A 183 4.67 -21.13 16.74
N VAL A 184 5.90 -20.86 16.30
CA VAL A 184 6.65 -21.77 15.42
C VAL A 184 6.97 -23.08 16.13
N SER A 185 7.37 -23.04 17.40
CA SER A 185 7.60 -24.22 18.23
C SER A 185 6.36 -25.10 18.34
N VAL A 186 5.19 -24.47 18.57
CA VAL A 186 3.91 -25.19 18.60
C VAL A 186 3.52 -25.73 17.23
N ILE A 187 3.79 -25.02 16.13
CA ILE A 187 3.57 -25.56 14.79
C ILE A 187 4.42 -26.83 14.59
N SER A 188 5.71 -26.77 14.95
CA SER A 188 6.65 -27.87 14.80
C SER A 188 6.32 -29.10 15.66
N SER A 189 5.58 -28.95 16.77
CA SER A 189 5.16 -30.10 17.58
C SER A 189 4.01 -30.90 16.96
N TYR A 190 3.27 -30.32 16.01
CA TYR A 190 2.14 -30.97 15.33
C TYR A 190 2.38 -31.26 13.85
N THR A 191 3.51 -30.84 13.29
CA THR A 191 3.77 -30.89 11.85
C THR A 191 5.20 -31.35 11.54
N SER A 192 5.41 -31.78 10.30
CA SER A 192 6.71 -32.08 9.73
C SER A 192 6.94 -31.21 8.48
N PRO A 193 8.20 -30.91 8.10
CA PRO A 193 8.49 -30.17 6.87
C PRO A 193 7.74 -30.75 5.67
N GLY A 194 7.12 -29.87 4.88
CA GLY A 194 6.29 -30.27 3.73
C GLY A 194 4.82 -30.58 4.06
N ASP A 195 4.44 -30.72 5.34
CA ASP A 195 3.02 -30.76 5.71
C ASP A 195 2.31 -29.46 5.28
N LYS A 196 0.99 -29.55 5.11
CA LYS A 196 0.19 -28.40 4.70
C LYS A 196 -0.29 -27.58 5.90
N MET A 197 -0.29 -26.26 5.77
CA MET A 197 -0.87 -25.33 6.73
C MET A 197 -1.82 -24.33 6.07
N SER A 198 -2.75 -23.79 6.84
CA SER A 198 -3.52 -22.62 6.42
C SER A 198 -3.40 -21.49 7.42
N ILE A 199 -3.33 -20.25 6.93
CA ILE A 199 -3.26 -19.05 7.76
C ILE A 199 -4.48 -18.19 7.45
N TRP A 200 -5.29 -17.97 8.46
CA TRP A 200 -6.42 -17.06 8.46
C TRP A 200 -6.03 -15.75 9.16
N GLY A 201 -5.62 -14.75 8.38
CA GLY A 201 -5.15 -13.47 8.91
C GLY A 201 -3.95 -12.96 8.14
N TRP A 202 -3.14 -12.13 8.79
CA TRP A 202 -1.94 -11.55 8.19
C TRP A 202 -0.71 -11.93 9.02
N SER A 203 -0.19 -13.14 8.78
CA SER A 203 1.01 -13.63 9.47
C SER A 203 1.79 -14.64 8.61
N PHE A 204 2.08 -14.27 7.37
CA PHE A 204 2.77 -15.15 6.41
C PHE A 204 4.19 -15.55 6.84
N SER A 205 4.78 -14.87 7.83
CA SER A 205 6.09 -15.25 8.38
C SER A 205 6.07 -16.65 9.00
N TYR A 206 4.95 -17.11 9.57
CA TYR A 206 4.86 -18.47 10.11
C TYR A 206 5.03 -19.52 9.02
N TYR A 207 4.45 -19.30 7.83
CA TYR A 207 4.66 -20.17 6.67
C TYR A 207 6.14 -20.28 6.28
N VAL A 208 6.85 -19.15 6.24
CA VAL A 208 8.28 -19.13 5.91
C VAL A 208 9.09 -19.86 6.98
N LYS A 209 8.80 -19.62 8.26
CA LYS A 209 9.58 -20.16 9.38
C LYS A 209 9.32 -21.64 9.67
N SER A 210 8.11 -22.12 9.43
CA SER A 210 7.74 -23.51 9.72
C SER A 210 8.09 -24.49 8.60
N ASN A 211 8.55 -24.01 7.45
CA ASN A 211 8.86 -24.84 6.27
C ASN A 211 7.70 -25.77 5.86
N LEU A 212 6.48 -25.23 5.93
CA LEU A 212 5.24 -25.92 5.56
C LEU A 212 4.76 -25.46 4.18
N VAL A 213 3.83 -26.16 3.57
CA VAL A 213 3.20 -25.78 2.30
C VAL A 213 1.86 -25.10 2.58
N MET A 214 1.56 -23.98 1.90
CA MET A 214 0.23 -23.37 2.02
C MET A 214 -0.85 -24.29 1.43
N ALA A 215 -1.88 -24.56 2.20
CA ALA A 215 -3.04 -25.37 1.82
C ALA A 215 -3.96 -24.65 0.82
N THR A 216 -3.98 -23.33 0.86
CA THR A 216 -4.86 -22.49 0.06
C THR A 216 -4.04 -21.61 -0.89
N ARG A 217 -4.56 -21.42 -2.10
CA ARG A 217 -3.98 -20.53 -3.13
C ARG A 217 -4.37 -19.08 -2.89
N THR A 218 -5.53 -18.88 -2.26
CA THR A 218 -6.07 -17.54 -2.00
C THR A 218 -5.80 -17.15 -0.55
N PRO A 219 -4.84 -16.24 -0.29
CA PRO A 219 -4.57 -15.77 1.05
C PRO A 219 -5.73 -14.91 1.59
N MET A 220 -5.97 -15.00 2.90
CA MET A 220 -7.11 -14.38 3.58
C MET A 220 -7.18 -12.84 3.45
N ASP A 221 -6.05 -12.19 3.20
CA ASP A 221 -5.96 -10.74 2.99
C ASP A 221 -6.81 -10.22 1.82
N VAL A 222 -7.00 -11.04 0.78
CA VAL A 222 -7.87 -10.74 -0.37
C VAL A 222 -9.32 -10.52 0.07
N PHE A 223 -9.77 -11.20 1.11
CA PHE A 223 -11.15 -11.23 1.59
C PHE A 223 -11.44 -10.06 2.53
N ASN A 224 -10.46 -9.72 3.38
CA ASN A 224 -10.64 -8.84 4.53
C ASN A 224 -10.08 -7.42 4.34
N SER A 225 -9.36 -7.18 3.25
CA SER A 225 -8.92 -5.84 2.85
C SER A 225 -10.06 -4.92 2.39
N GLY A 226 -11.30 -5.43 2.26
CA GLY A 226 -12.48 -4.64 1.88
C GLY A 226 -12.52 -4.21 0.41
N HIS A 227 -11.39 -4.29 -0.30
CA HIS A 227 -11.28 -3.94 -1.72
C HIS A 227 -12.07 -4.86 -2.66
N PHE A 228 -12.39 -6.07 -2.20
CA PHE A 228 -13.07 -7.10 -3.01
C PHE A 228 -14.41 -7.50 -2.40
N LYS A 229 -15.14 -6.58 -1.76
CA LYS A 229 -16.41 -6.88 -1.09
C LYS A 229 -17.41 -7.62 -2.00
N SER A 230 -17.48 -7.28 -3.29
CA SER A 230 -18.34 -7.96 -4.27
C SER A 230 -17.89 -9.38 -4.62
N LEU A 231 -16.61 -9.71 -4.42
CA LEU A 231 -16.02 -11.03 -4.67
C LEU A 231 -15.78 -11.82 -3.38
N GLN A 232 -16.18 -11.30 -2.23
CA GLN A 232 -15.93 -11.94 -0.92
C GLN A 232 -16.52 -13.35 -0.88
N SER A 233 -17.74 -13.55 -1.42
CA SER A 233 -18.40 -14.85 -1.48
C SER A 233 -17.66 -15.85 -2.38
N TYR A 234 -17.16 -15.38 -3.53
CA TYR A 234 -16.37 -16.19 -4.45
C TYR A 234 -15.09 -16.68 -3.77
N PHE A 235 -14.33 -15.76 -3.16
CA PHE A 235 -13.10 -16.11 -2.50
C PHE A 235 -13.38 -17.01 -1.28
N SER A 236 -14.39 -16.71 -0.45
CA SER A 236 -14.73 -17.53 0.74
C SER A 236 -15.07 -18.96 0.37
N ALA A 237 -15.84 -19.15 -0.70
CA ALA A 237 -16.16 -20.48 -1.22
C ALA A 237 -14.92 -21.19 -1.78
N SER A 238 -14.03 -20.47 -2.47
CA SER A 238 -12.77 -21.03 -2.98
C SER A 238 -11.86 -21.48 -1.82
N TYR A 239 -11.74 -20.68 -0.78
CA TYR A 239 -10.95 -21.01 0.41
C TYR A 239 -11.51 -22.21 1.15
N ALA A 240 -12.83 -22.24 1.39
CA ALA A 240 -13.49 -23.35 2.06
C ALA A 240 -13.27 -24.67 1.29
N ARG A 241 -13.47 -24.65 -0.04
CA ARG A 241 -13.21 -25.81 -0.91
C ARG A 241 -11.77 -26.28 -0.83
N GLU A 242 -10.81 -25.37 -0.94
CA GLU A 242 -9.39 -25.72 -0.84
C GLU A 242 -9.05 -26.27 0.54
N LEU A 243 -9.65 -25.76 1.61
CA LEU A 243 -9.46 -26.27 2.96
C LEU A 243 -10.00 -27.70 3.12
N GLU A 244 -11.19 -27.99 2.59
CA GLU A 244 -11.77 -29.35 2.61
C GLU A 244 -10.96 -30.36 1.80
N GLN A 245 -10.44 -29.94 0.65
CA GLN A 245 -9.67 -30.80 -0.25
C GLN A 245 -8.25 -31.05 0.28
N SER A 246 -7.60 -30.00 0.77
CA SER A 246 -6.19 -30.07 1.16
C SER A 246 -5.98 -30.61 2.56
N LYS A 247 -6.97 -30.47 3.45
CA LYS A 247 -6.93 -30.87 4.87
C LYS A 247 -5.58 -30.57 5.52
N PRO A 248 -5.18 -29.29 5.64
CA PRO A 248 -3.93 -28.94 6.29
C PRO A 248 -3.87 -29.57 7.67
N LYS A 249 -2.67 -29.96 8.11
CA LYS A 249 -2.48 -30.46 9.47
C LYS A 249 -2.74 -29.38 10.52
N ILE A 250 -2.49 -28.12 10.17
CA ILE A 250 -2.60 -26.99 11.07
C ILE A 250 -3.28 -25.78 10.41
N ILE A 251 -4.14 -25.09 11.15
CA ILE A 251 -4.75 -23.83 10.77
C ILE A 251 -4.43 -22.80 11.85
N LEU A 252 -4.00 -21.60 11.45
CA LEU A 252 -3.76 -20.48 12.34
C LEU A 252 -4.83 -19.41 12.11
N ASP A 253 -5.60 -19.03 13.13
CA ASP A 253 -6.39 -17.78 13.10
C ASP A 253 -5.54 -16.69 13.76
N THR A 254 -4.97 -15.83 12.92
CA THR A 254 -4.07 -14.76 13.33
C THR A 254 -4.74 -13.38 13.32
N VAL A 255 -6.07 -13.33 13.27
CA VAL A 255 -6.80 -12.07 13.44
C VAL A 255 -6.78 -11.68 14.91
N THR A 256 -5.84 -10.85 15.34
CA THR A 256 -5.65 -10.48 16.75
C THR A 256 -4.92 -9.14 16.85
N PRO A 257 -5.08 -8.36 17.95
CA PRO A 257 -4.26 -7.18 18.17
C PRO A 257 -2.76 -7.45 17.99
N GLY A 258 -2.07 -6.57 17.26
CA GLY A 258 -0.66 -6.73 16.89
C GLY A 258 -0.41 -7.43 15.56
N GLN A 259 -1.40 -8.12 14.99
CA GLN A 259 -1.33 -8.67 13.63
C GLN A 259 -1.94 -7.68 12.64
N PHE A 260 -1.14 -6.73 12.18
CA PHE A 260 -1.53 -5.78 11.14
C PHE A 260 -1.98 -6.51 9.87
N PRO A 261 -3.05 -6.13 9.16
CA PRO A 261 -4.02 -5.08 9.46
C PRO A 261 -5.31 -5.60 10.13
N PHE A 262 -5.38 -6.87 10.52
CA PHE A 262 -6.62 -7.55 10.93
C PHE A 262 -6.66 -7.81 12.44
N ILE A 263 -7.27 -6.87 13.18
CA ILE A 263 -7.31 -6.91 14.65
C ILE A 263 -8.69 -7.29 15.24
N ASP A 264 -9.75 -7.23 14.44
CA ASP A 264 -11.15 -7.32 14.88
C ASP A 264 -11.77 -8.70 14.63
N ARG A 265 -11.20 -9.73 15.29
CA ARG A 265 -11.65 -11.13 15.15
C ARG A 265 -13.15 -11.29 15.35
N ALA A 266 -13.66 -10.80 16.48
CA ALA A 266 -15.04 -11.02 16.91
C ALA A 266 -16.08 -10.30 16.05
N LYS A 267 -15.71 -9.24 15.32
CA LYS A 267 -16.68 -8.37 14.65
C LYS A 267 -16.92 -8.76 13.20
N LYS A 268 -15.85 -8.90 12.42
CA LYS A 268 -15.97 -9.01 10.95
C LYS A 268 -14.98 -9.96 10.32
N ARG A 269 -13.77 -10.08 10.89
CA ARG A 269 -12.63 -10.68 10.18
C ARG A 269 -12.24 -12.07 10.67
N GLY A 270 -12.69 -12.47 11.85
CA GLY A 270 -12.41 -13.79 12.41
C GLY A 270 -13.07 -14.91 11.61
N MET A 271 -12.42 -16.08 11.59
CA MET A 271 -12.82 -17.22 10.77
C MET A 271 -14.25 -17.71 11.07
N HIS A 272 -14.70 -17.56 12.32
CA HIS A 272 -16.04 -17.91 12.77
C HIS A 272 -17.16 -17.10 12.10
N ASN A 273 -16.85 -15.92 11.54
CA ASN A 273 -17.83 -15.09 10.83
C ASN A 273 -18.12 -15.61 9.41
N PHE A 274 -17.43 -16.68 8.98
CA PHE A 274 -17.58 -17.29 7.66
C PHE A 274 -18.14 -18.70 7.85
N PRO A 275 -19.47 -18.90 7.75
CA PRO A 275 -20.15 -20.11 8.23
C PRO A 275 -19.61 -21.42 7.64
N GLU A 276 -19.25 -21.41 6.36
CA GLU A 276 -18.71 -22.60 5.68
C GLU A 276 -17.34 -22.99 6.24
N ILE A 277 -16.45 -22.02 6.40
CA ILE A 277 -15.10 -22.20 6.95
C ILE A 277 -15.20 -22.59 8.43
N SER A 278 -16.02 -21.89 9.20
CA SER A 278 -16.27 -22.20 10.61
C SER A 278 -16.77 -23.63 10.82
N ARG A 279 -17.64 -24.12 9.93
CA ARG A 279 -18.16 -25.49 9.98
C ARG A 279 -17.06 -26.51 9.72
N ILE A 280 -16.21 -26.29 8.71
CA ILE A 280 -15.08 -27.18 8.39
C ILE A 280 -14.13 -27.28 9.59
N VAL A 281 -13.77 -26.12 10.17
CA VAL A 281 -12.86 -26.07 11.32
C VAL A 281 -13.47 -26.78 12.53
N ALA A 282 -14.74 -26.50 12.87
CA ALA A 282 -15.41 -27.16 13.99
C ALA A 282 -15.53 -28.68 13.81
N ARG A 283 -15.81 -29.13 12.57
CA ARG A 283 -15.94 -30.54 12.21
C ARG A 283 -14.60 -31.26 12.30
N ASP A 284 -13.57 -30.72 11.66
CA ASP A 284 -12.35 -31.48 11.34
C ASP A 284 -11.14 -31.11 12.21
N TYR A 285 -11.21 -30.07 13.06
CA TYR A 285 -10.06 -29.58 13.82
C TYR A 285 -10.35 -29.41 15.32
N PHE A 286 -9.31 -29.56 16.14
CA PHE A 286 -9.32 -29.16 17.55
C PHE A 286 -8.50 -27.89 17.74
N MET A 287 -9.02 -26.92 18.50
CA MET A 287 -8.21 -25.80 18.96
C MET A 287 -7.30 -26.29 20.09
N VAL A 288 -6.00 -26.29 19.87
CA VAL A 288 -5.02 -26.84 20.84
C VAL A 288 -4.49 -25.77 21.78
N GLN A 289 -4.32 -24.54 21.30
CA GLN A 289 -3.77 -23.45 22.10
C GLN A 289 -4.13 -22.08 21.53
N THR A 290 -4.09 -21.05 22.39
CA THR A 290 -4.07 -19.64 21.99
C THR A 290 -2.77 -19.01 22.46
N ILE A 291 -1.97 -18.45 21.55
CA ILE A 291 -0.65 -17.88 21.84
C ILE A 291 -0.64 -16.42 21.42
N LYS A 292 -0.56 -15.50 22.39
CA LYS A 292 -0.64 -14.03 22.15
C LYS A 292 -1.84 -13.66 21.27
N GLY A 293 -2.96 -14.31 21.53
CA GLY A 293 -4.21 -14.14 20.79
C GLY A 293 -4.30 -14.91 19.49
N ILE A 294 -3.25 -15.54 18.96
CA ILE A 294 -3.33 -16.42 17.78
C ILE A 294 -3.93 -17.77 18.18
N ASN A 295 -5.01 -18.19 17.53
CA ASN A 295 -5.59 -19.50 17.78
C ASN A 295 -4.96 -20.54 16.86
N VAL A 296 -4.52 -21.66 17.43
CA VAL A 296 -3.91 -22.78 16.72
C VAL A 296 -4.90 -23.94 16.68
N TYR A 297 -5.22 -24.42 15.48
CA TYR A 297 -6.11 -25.54 15.25
C TYR A 297 -5.36 -26.68 14.57
N VAL A 298 -5.51 -27.91 15.07
CA VAL A 298 -4.85 -29.11 14.54
C VAL A 298 -5.91 -30.08 14.02
N LEU A 299 -5.62 -30.71 12.88
CA LEU A 299 -6.50 -31.68 12.24
C LEU A 299 -6.78 -32.85 13.19
N LYS A 300 -8.06 -33.22 13.34
CA LYS A 300 -8.48 -34.38 14.14
C LYS A 300 -7.94 -35.65 13.48
N ASP A 301 -7.14 -36.39 14.21
CA ASP A 301 -6.72 -37.70 13.75
C ASP A 301 -7.89 -38.67 13.90
N LYS A 302 -8.27 -39.35 12.81
CA LYS A 302 -9.37 -40.33 12.84
C LYS A 302 -9.05 -41.51 13.77
N THR A 303 -7.77 -41.74 14.05
CA THR A 303 -7.28 -42.85 14.88
C THR A 303 -7.28 -42.53 16.38
N GLN A 304 -7.27 -41.25 16.79
CA GLN A 304 -7.25 -40.85 18.21
C GLN A 304 -8.64 -40.81 18.88
N ASN A 305 -9.73 -40.92 18.12
CA ASN A 305 -11.07 -41.08 18.70
C ASN A 305 -11.25 -42.40 19.48
N ASN A 306 -10.32 -43.35 19.35
CA ASN A 306 -10.31 -44.59 20.13
C ASN A 306 -9.36 -44.56 21.35
N HIS A 307 -8.59 -43.49 21.58
CA HIS A 307 -7.69 -43.41 22.74
C HIS A 307 -8.14 -42.40 23.80
N LYS A 308 -9.08 -41.50 23.48
CA LYS A 308 -9.69 -40.59 24.47
C LYS A 308 -10.95 -41.14 25.16
N ILE A 309 -11.33 -42.40 24.90
CA ILE A 309 -12.31 -43.13 25.74
C ILE A 309 -11.61 -43.88 26.90
N THR A 310 -10.28 -43.92 26.92
CA THR A 310 -9.51 -44.73 27.91
C THR A 310 -8.63 -43.90 28.87
N LEU A 311 -8.93 -42.62 29.06
CA LEU A 311 -8.45 -41.81 30.19
C LEU A 311 -9.58 -40.81 30.49
N GLY A 312 -10.60 -41.20 31.27
CA GLY A 312 -10.71 -40.85 32.70
C GLY A 312 -11.12 -39.38 32.82
N ILE A 313 -12.37 -39.06 33.22
CA ILE A 313 -12.68 -38.69 34.61
C ILE A 313 -11.51 -37.99 35.31
#